data_AF-A0A396EY87-F1
#
_entry.id   AF-A0A396EY87-F1
#
_cell.length_a   1.000
_cell.length_b   1.000
_cell.length_c   1.000
_cell.angle_alpha   90.00
_cell.angle_beta   90.00
_cell.angle_gamma   90.00
#
_symmetry.space_group_name_H-M   'P 1'
#
loop_
_entity.id
_entity.type
_entity.pdbx_description
1 polymer ?
#
loop_
_entity_poly.entity_id
_entity_poly.type
_entity_poly.pdbx_seq_one_letter_code
_entity_poly.pdbx_strand_id
1 'polypeptide(L)' 'MAKKYVTNGDRILQAVLADEDLIRFGEYNPAEYNDLNIALYSNNLVVKTVAQIISGVNNGDNNKEIYTVVTNFLKNNI' A
#
# COMPACT_ATOMS: atom_id res chain seq x y z
N MET A 1 1.51 -13.84 -19.17
CA MET A 1 2.74 -13.67 -18.38
C MET A 1 2.40 -13.85 -16.92
N ALA A 2 3.09 -14.74 -16.19
CA ALA A 2 2.89 -14.87 -14.75
C ALA A 2 3.47 -13.63 -14.05
N LYS A 3 2.70 -13.04 -13.14
CA LYS A 3 3.10 -11.87 -12.34
C LYS A 3 4.29 -12.26 -11.47
N LYS A 4 5.45 -11.63 -11.67
CA LYS A 4 6.67 -11.94 -10.90
C LYS A 4 6.61 -11.22 -9.56
N TYR A 5 6.15 -11.91 -8.52
CA TYR A 5 6.19 -11.41 -7.14
C TYR A 5 7.60 -11.54 -6.59
N VAL A 6 8.18 -10.45 -6.10
CA VAL A 6 9.58 -10.41 -5.67
C VAL A 6 9.69 -10.65 -4.16
N THR A 7 8.74 -10.16 -3.38
CA THR A 7 8.76 -10.23 -1.91
C THR A 7 7.41 -10.64 -1.31
N ASN A 8 7.38 -10.97 -0.01
CA ASN A 8 6.13 -11.16 0.71
C ASN A 8 5.30 -9.86 0.78
N GLY A 9 5.96 -8.71 0.87
CA GLY A 9 5.31 -7.39 0.82
C GLY A 9 4.52 -7.19 -0.47
N ASP A 10 5.09 -7.56 -1.61
CA ASP A 10 4.42 -7.44 -2.92
C ASP A 10 3.18 -8.34 -3.00
N ARG A 11 3.25 -9.55 -2.43
CA ARG A 11 2.13 -10.49 -2.39
C ARG A 11 0.98 -9.95 -1.54
N ILE A 12 1.28 -9.39 -0.37
CA ILE A 12 0.28 -8.77 0.52
C ILE A 12 -0.32 -7.54 -0.15
N LEU A 13 0.51 -6.67 -0.73
CA LEU A 13 0.06 -5.47 -1.45
C LEU A 13 -0.96 -5.83 -2.52
N GLN A 14 -0.64 -6.83 -3.34
CA GLN A 14 -1.52 -7.29 -4.40
C GLN A 14 -2.82 -7.89 -3.88
N ALA A 15 -2.79 -8.65 -2.79
CA ALA A 15 -3.98 -9.21 -2.18
C ALA A 15 -4.91 -8.10 -1.64
N VAL A 16 -4.35 -7.07 -1.01
CA VAL A 16 -5.13 -5.95 -0.48
C VAL A 16 -5.65 -5.04 -1.58
N LEU A 17 -4.82 -4.68 -2.56
CA LEU A 17 -5.22 -3.80 -3.66
C LEU A 17 -6.16 -4.46 -4.68
N ALA A 18 -6.38 -5.77 -4.59
CA ALA A 18 -7.39 -6.46 -5.41
C ALA A 18 -8.82 -6.30 -4.87
N ASP A 19 -9.01 -5.69 -3.70
CA ASP A 19 -10.33 -5.45 -3.11
C ASP A 19 -11.13 -4.41 -3.94
N GLU A 20 -12.32 -4.80 -4.40
CA GLU A 20 -13.15 -4.00 -5.31
C GLU A 20 -13.61 -2.68 -4.67
N ASP A 21 -13.87 -2.67 -3.36
CA ASP A 21 -14.30 -1.47 -2.65
C ASP A 21 -13.14 -0.47 -2.52
N LEU A 22 -11.92 -0.95 -2.23
CA LEU A 22 -10.73 -0.11 -2.25
C LEU A 22 -10.43 0.44 -3.65
N ILE A 23 -10.56 -0.38 -4.68
CA ILE A 23 -10.38 0.03 -6.09
C ILE A 23 -11.37 1.14 -6.42
N ARG A 24 -12.65 0.97 -6.10
CA ARG A 24 -13.69 1.98 -6.36
C ARG A 24 -13.44 3.27 -5.57
N PHE A 25 -13.07 3.15 -4.29
CA PHE A 25 -12.84 4.31 -3.43
C PHE A 25 -11.60 5.10 -3.84
N GLY A 26 -10.52 4.42 -4.21
CA GLY A 26 -9.27 5.05 -4.60
C GLY A 26 -9.16 5.37 -6.09
N GLU A 27 -10.06 4.87 -6.94
CA GLU A 27 -10.03 5.06 -8.41
C GLU A 27 -8.68 4.67 -9.03
N TYR A 28 -8.08 3.56 -8.58
CA TYR A 28 -6.78 3.09 -9.05
C TYR A 28 -6.88 1.78 -9.83
N ASN A 29 -5.88 1.50 -10.66
CA ASN A 29 -5.77 0.22 -11.36
C ASN A 29 -4.81 -0.72 -10.61
N PRO A 30 -5.27 -1.83 -10.02
CA PRO A 30 -4.41 -2.74 -9.24
C PRO A 30 -3.30 -3.41 -10.06
N ALA A 31 -3.43 -3.44 -11.40
CA ALA A 31 -2.41 -3.98 -12.29
C ALA A 31 -1.13 -3.11 -12.34
N GLU A 32 -1.22 -1.84 -11.92
CA GLU A 32 -0.10 -0.88 -11.93
C GLU A 32 0.80 -1.02 -10.68
N TYR A 33 0.34 -1.68 -9.63
CA TYR A 33 0.98 -1.67 -8.31
C TYR A 33 1.51 -3.03 -7.86
N ASN A 34 2.47 -3.57 -8.61
CA ASN A 34 2.97 -4.94 -8.40
C ASN A 34 4.22 -5.02 -7.51
N ASP A 35 4.75 -3.85 -7.13
CA ASP A 35 5.97 -3.67 -6.35
C ASP A 35 5.66 -2.68 -5.23
N LEU A 36 5.98 -3.07 -3.99
CA LEU A 36 5.78 -2.25 -2.81
C LEU A 36 6.48 -0.89 -2.92
N ASN A 37 7.66 -0.83 -3.54
CA ASN A 37 8.38 0.43 -3.74
C ASN A 37 7.61 1.35 -4.69
N ILE A 38 7.06 0.83 -5.79
CA ILE A 38 6.24 1.64 -6.71
C ILE A 38 5.02 2.20 -5.96
N ALA A 39 4.36 1.39 -5.15
CA ALA A 39 3.20 1.80 -4.38
C ALA A 39 3.52 2.86 -3.30
N LEU A 40 4.69 2.78 -2.65
CA LEU A 40 5.14 3.78 -1.66
C LEU A 40 5.33 5.19 -2.27
N TYR A 41 5.67 5.26 -3.56
CA TYR A 41 5.81 6.53 -4.30
C TYR A 41 4.54 6.93 -5.08
N SER A 42 3.43 6.20 -4.92
CA SER A 42 2.18 6.52 -5.61
C SER A 42 1.62 7.88 -5.19
N ASN A 43 1.03 8.61 -6.15
CA ASN A 43 0.21 9.79 -5.86
C ASN A 43 -1.19 9.41 -5.40
N ASN A 44 -1.59 8.15 -5.57
CA ASN A 44 -2.87 7.66 -5.10
C ASN A 44 -2.84 7.48 -3.58
N LEU A 45 -3.71 8.21 -2.88
CA LEU A 45 -3.74 8.25 -1.42
C LEU A 45 -3.95 6.84 -0.82
N VAL A 46 -4.91 6.08 -1.35
CA VAL A 46 -5.25 4.73 -0.86
C VAL A 46 -4.09 3.78 -1.06
N VAL A 47 -3.53 3.74 -2.27
CA VAL A 47 -2.41 2.86 -2.60
C VAL A 47 -1.20 3.15 -1.72
N LYS A 48 -0.85 4.44 -1.56
CA LYS A 48 0.30 4.84 -0.75
C LYS A 48 0.09 4.53 0.73
N THR A 49 -1.11 4.74 1.25
CA THR A 49 -1.47 4.36 2.63
C THR A 49 -1.32 2.85 2.87
N VAL A 50 -1.85 2.02 1.98
CA VAL A 50 -1.70 0.55 2.09
C VAL A 50 -0.22 0.16 2.05
N ALA A 51 0.56 0.75 1.14
CA ALA A 51 1.99 0.48 1.03
C ALA A 51 2.77 0.89 2.29
N GLN A 52 2.44 2.02 2.91
CA GLN A 52 3.04 2.46 4.17
C GLN A 52 2.76 1.49 5.32
N ILE A 53 1.53 0.96 5.43
CA ILE A 53 1.17 -0.04 6.44
C ILE A 53 2.02 -1.29 6.26
N ILE A 54 2.07 -1.84 5.04
CA ILE A 54 2.83 -3.06 4.73
C ILE A 54 4.33 -2.84 4.98
N SER A 55 4.86 -1.69 4.59
CA SER A 55 6.27 -1.36 4.81
C SER A 55 6.61 -1.29 6.29
N GLY A 56 5.76 -0.67 7.12
CA GLY A 56 6.00 -0.61 8.57
C GLY A 56 5.99 -2.01 9.21
N VAL A 57 5.04 -2.85 8.83
CA VAL A 57 5.01 -4.26 9.28
C VAL A 57 6.29 -5.00 8.87
N ASN A 58 6.74 -4.83 7.63
CA ASN A 58 7.97 -5.47 7.13
C ASN A 58 9.24 -4.96 7.84
N ASN A 59 9.24 -3.70 8.30
CA ASN A 59 10.35 -3.10 9.05
C ASN A 59 10.38 -3.52 10.52
N GLY A 60 9.34 -4.21 11.01
CA GLY A 60 9.20 -4.59 12.42
C GLY A 60 8.68 -3.47 13.31
N ASP A 61 8.09 -2.41 12.73
CA ASP A 61 7.49 -1.32 13.47
C ASP A 61 6.27 -1.83 14.27
N ASN A 62 6.04 -1.26 15.43
CA ASN A 62 4.85 -1.59 16.22
C ASN A 62 3.61 -0.85 15.72
N ASN A 63 2.43 -1.31 16.14
CA ASN A 63 1.15 -0.75 15.70
C ASN A 63 1.03 0.77 15.94
N LYS A 64 1.64 1.31 17.01
CA LYS A 64 1.59 2.75 17.32
C LYS A 64 2.44 3.55 16.34
N GLU A 65 3.61 3.05 15.96
CA GLU A 65 4.50 3.67 14.98
C GLU A 65 3.83 3.71 13.60
N ILE A 66 3.31 2.56 13.15
CA ILE A 66 2.59 2.44 11.88
C ILE A 66 1.40 3.39 11.86
N TYR A 67 0.57 3.38 12.91
CA TYR A 67 -0.57 4.28 13.03
C TYR A 67 -0.16 5.74 12.95
N THR A 68 0.93 6.12 13.62
CA THR A 68 1.43 7.51 13.64
C THR A 68 1.86 7.96 12.25
N VAL A 69 2.66 7.14 11.55
CA VAL A 69 3.12 7.44 10.19
C VAL A 69 1.95 7.60 9.23
N VAL A 70 1.03 6.63 9.22
CA VAL A 70 -0.13 6.63 8.32
C VAL A 70 -1.08 7.78 8.63
N THR A 71 -1.38 8.03 9.90
CA THR A 71 -2.27 9.12 10.31
C THR A 71 -1.70 10.48 9.93
N ASN A 72 -0.40 10.70 10.15
CA ASN A 72 0.24 11.95 9.77
C ASN A 72 0.25 12.15 8.25
N PHE A 73 0.49 11.08 7.49
CA PHE A 73 0.39 11.14 6.03
C PHE A 73 -1.02 11.53 5.58
N LEU A 74 -2.05 10.83 6.06
CA LEU A 74 -3.44 11.10 5.69
C LEU A 74 -3.88 12.53 6.06
N LYS A 75 -3.56 13.00 7.27
CA LYS A 75 -3.90 14.36 7.71
C LYS A 75 -3.30 15.47 6.84
N ASN A 76 -2.18 15.21 6.19
CA ASN A 76 -1.48 16.20 5.37
C ASN A 76 -1.90 16.17 3.89
N ASN A 77 -2.74 15.20 3.49
CA ASN A 77 -3.08 14.96 2.08
C ASN A 77 -4.59 14.79 1.85
N ILE A 78 -5.42 15.07 2.86
CA ILE A 78 -6.89 15.13 2.80
C ILE A 78 -7.33 16.58 3.02
#